data_AF-A0A251STR1-F1
#
_entry.id   AF-A0A251STR1-F1
#
_cell.length_a   1.000
_cell.length_b   1.000
_cell.length_c   1.000
_cell.angle_alpha   90.00
_cell.angle_beta   90.00
_cell.angle_gamma   90.00
#
_symmetry.space_group_name_H-M   'P 1'
#
loop_
_entity.id
_entity.type
_entity.pdbx_description
1 polymer ?
#
loop_
_entity_poly.entity_id
_entity_poly.type
_entity_poly.pdbx_seq_one_letter_code
_entity_poly.pdbx_strand_id
1 'polypeptide(L)'
;MNQNLTRSNIDEGFQPNGQAPISSTDKGFTSGGGIDVATFTPPRKLTTHEIPRIVDDFRVAARNAIEAGFDGVEIHGAHGYLIDQFMKDGVNDRTDEYGGSLENRCRFALEVADVVVKEIGADKVGIRLSPFVDCIQSGDSNPEELGLYMAESLNKYKILYCHMVEPRMKYLAILVKRLIAFIVSYL
;
A
#
# COMPACT_ATOMS: atom_id res chain seq x y z
N MET A 1 30.00 29.74 15.36
CA MET A 1 28.55 29.58 15.16
C MET A 1 28.28 29.59 13.66
N ASN A 2 27.92 28.45 13.07
CA ASN A 2 27.33 28.39 11.74
C ASN A 2 26.15 27.42 11.83
N GLN A 3 24.95 27.98 11.97
CA GLN A 3 23.70 27.26 12.08
C GLN A 3 23.11 26.99 10.67
N ASN A 4 23.66 26.04 9.93
CA ASN A 4 23.06 25.57 8.67
C ASN A 4 23.33 24.08 8.44
N LEU A 5 23.07 23.26 9.46
CA LEU A 5 22.72 21.86 9.26
C LEU A 5 21.23 21.85 8.87
N THR A 6 20.95 22.20 7.61
CA THR A 6 19.63 22.03 7.02
C THR A 6 19.26 20.56 7.11
N ARG A 7 18.17 20.29 7.83
CA ARG A 7 17.50 18.99 8.00
C ARG A 7 17.67 18.14 6.75
N SER A 8 18.61 17.20 6.77
CA SER A 8 18.80 16.27 5.67
C SER A 8 17.51 15.49 5.49
N ASN A 9 16.92 15.58 4.30
CA ASN A 9 15.85 14.68 3.88
C ASN A 9 16.31 13.24 4.15
N ILE A 10 15.67 12.59 5.13
CA ILE A 10 16.14 11.32 5.70
C ILE A 10 16.04 10.15 4.72
N ASP A 11 15.34 10.32 3.60
CA ASP A 11 14.88 9.25 2.71
C ASP A 11 15.61 9.19 1.36
N GLU A 12 16.15 10.30 0.85
CA GLU A 12 16.94 10.33 -0.40
C GLU A 12 18.17 9.42 -0.31
N GLY A 13 18.82 9.36 0.86
CA GLY A 13 20.02 8.54 1.09
C GLY A 13 19.79 7.03 1.06
N PHE A 14 18.54 6.56 1.10
CA PHE A 14 18.21 5.14 1.07
C PHE A 14 17.82 4.62 -0.32
N GLN A 15 17.60 5.52 -1.28
CA GLN A 15 17.26 5.13 -2.64
C GLN A 15 18.51 4.97 -3.51
N PRO A 16 18.51 4.05 -4.49
CA PRO A 16 19.59 3.95 -5.45
C PRO A 16 19.89 5.30 -6.10
N ASN A 17 21.17 5.69 -6.10
CA ASN A 17 21.65 6.94 -6.72
C ASN A 17 21.08 8.23 -6.11
N GLY A 18 20.58 8.20 -4.86
CA GLY A 18 20.06 9.40 -4.19
C GLY A 18 18.73 9.89 -4.78
N GLN A 19 17.97 9.02 -5.45
CA GLN A 19 16.69 9.38 -6.03
C GLN A 19 15.62 9.64 -4.97
N ALA A 20 14.57 10.37 -5.34
CA ALA A 20 13.38 10.48 -4.51
C ALA A 20 12.74 9.09 -4.27
N PRO A 21 12.09 8.85 -3.12
CA PRO A 21 11.36 7.62 -2.83
C PRO A 21 10.33 7.29 -3.90
N ILE A 22 10.10 6.00 -4.17
CA ILE A 22 9.11 5.56 -5.17
C ILE A 22 7.70 5.48 -4.58
N SER A 23 6.69 5.85 -5.38
CA SER A 23 5.27 5.74 -5.02
C SER A 23 4.39 5.53 -6.27
N SER A 24 3.09 5.28 -6.07
CA SER A 24 2.08 5.34 -7.13
C SER A 24 1.78 6.78 -7.58
N THR A 25 2.13 7.78 -6.75
CA THR A 25 1.95 9.23 -7.03
C THR A 25 3.27 10.00 -6.90
N ASP A 26 3.31 11.23 -7.39
CA ASP A 26 4.37 12.22 -7.15
C ASP A 26 3.97 13.27 -6.09
N LYS A 27 2.77 13.13 -5.51
CA LYS A 27 2.29 14.02 -4.44
C LYS A 27 2.97 13.68 -3.12
N GLY A 28 3.58 14.68 -2.50
CA GLY A 28 4.12 14.58 -1.15
C GLY A 28 3.02 14.41 -0.09
N PHE A 29 3.40 13.80 1.04
CA PHE A 29 2.52 13.70 2.20
C PHE A 29 2.22 15.11 2.76
N THR A 30 0.94 15.43 2.95
CA THR A 30 0.53 16.69 3.57
C THR A 30 0.15 16.43 5.02
N SER A 31 1.01 16.85 5.95
CA SER A 31 0.68 16.74 7.39
C SER A 31 -0.50 17.65 7.72
N GLY A 32 -1.67 17.05 7.95
CA GLY A 32 -2.80 17.75 8.54
C GLY A 32 -2.61 17.86 10.05
N GLY A 33 -2.49 19.08 10.57
CA GLY A 33 -2.69 19.34 12.01
C GLY A 33 -1.45 19.56 12.87
N GLY A 34 -0.43 20.29 12.39
CA GLY A 34 0.55 20.95 13.26
C GLY A 34 1.49 20.03 14.06
N ILE A 35 1.50 18.73 13.77
CA ILE A 35 2.55 17.83 14.25
C ILE A 35 3.74 17.99 13.31
N ASP A 36 4.90 18.33 13.87
CA ASP A 36 6.21 18.44 13.19
C ASP A 36 6.64 17.03 12.74
N VAL A 37 5.95 16.48 11.74
CA VAL A 37 6.37 15.27 11.05
C VAL A 37 7.57 15.68 10.21
N ALA A 38 8.65 14.91 10.32
CA ALA A 38 9.86 15.12 9.53
C ALA A 38 9.50 15.50 8.08
N THR A 39 10.19 16.50 7.52
CA THR A 39 10.05 16.85 6.11
C THR A 39 10.45 15.63 5.29
N PHE A 40 9.47 14.95 4.70
CA PHE A 40 9.69 13.86 3.75
C PHE A 40 9.96 14.44 2.37
N THR A 41 10.85 13.79 1.62
CA THR A 41 11.05 14.15 0.22
C THR A 41 9.79 13.77 -0.55
N PRO A 42 9.23 14.65 -1.39
CA PRO A 42 8.14 14.28 -2.28
C PRO A 42 8.55 13.03 -3.09
N PRO A 43 7.71 11.98 -3.12
CA PRO A 43 8.06 10.78 -3.84
C PRO A 43 8.07 11.06 -5.34
N ARG A 44 8.75 10.21 -6.10
CA ARG A 44 8.56 10.12 -7.55
C ARG A 44 7.55 9.03 -7.85
N LYS A 45 6.66 9.32 -8.80
CA LYS A 45 5.81 8.32 -9.41
C LYS A 45 6.69 7.28 -10.12
N LEU A 46 6.54 6.02 -9.75
CA LEU A 46 7.24 4.92 -10.41
C LEU A 46 6.83 4.87 -11.88
N THR A 47 7.78 4.81 -12.81
CA THR A 47 7.41 4.70 -14.22
C THR A 47 6.95 3.29 -14.56
N THR A 48 6.09 3.17 -15.57
CA THR A 48 5.51 1.88 -15.99
C THR A 48 6.58 0.82 -16.30
N HIS A 49 7.69 1.23 -16.92
CA HIS A 49 8.79 0.33 -17.27
C HIS A 49 9.67 -0.08 -16.07
N GLU A 50 9.58 0.63 -14.94
CA GLU A 50 10.29 0.27 -13.71
C GLU A 50 9.52 -0.78 -12.89
N ILE A 51 8.20 -0.86 -13.04
CA ILE A 51 7.34 -1.77 -12.26
C ILE A 51 7.79 -3.23 -12.37
N PRO A 52 8.07 -3.78 -13.58
CA PRO A 52 8.54 -5.17 -13.70
C PRO A 52 9.82 -5.45 -12.92
N ARG A 53 10.72 -4.47 -12.78
CA ARG A 53 11.93 -4.60 -11.97
C ARG A 53 11.60 -4.67 -10.48
N ILE A 54 10.70 -3.81 -10.00
CA ILE A 54 10.25 -3.85 -8.59
C ILE A 54 9.57 -5.18 -8.28
N VAL A 55 8.75 -5.70 -9.21
CA VAL A 55 8.16 -7.05 -9.09
C VAL A 55 9.24 -8.13 -8.98
N ASP A 56 10.30 -8.05 -9.79
CA ASP A 56 11.44 -8.98 -9.70
C ASP A 56 12.20 -8.85 -8.37
N ASP A 57 12.33 -7.64 -7.82
CA ASP A 57 12.96 -7.42 -6.51
C ASP A 57 12.19 -8.17 -5.39
N PHE A 58 10.85 -8.21 -5.43
CA PHE A 58 10.05 -9.03 -4.51
C PHE A 58 10.31 -10.54 -4.69
N ARG A 59 10.45 -11.00 -5.93
CA ARG A 59 10.77 -12.39 -6.25
C ARG A 59 12.13 -12.79 -5.65
N VAL A 60 13.15 -11.96 -5.88
CA VAL A 60 14.50 -12.17 -5.32
C VAL A 60 14.48 -12.13 -3.79
N ALA A 61 13.77 -11.18 -3.18
CA ALA A 61 13.63 -11.10 -1.73
C ALA A 61 12.97 -12.36 -1.15
N ALA A 62 11.95 -12.89 -1.81
CA ALA A 62 11.29 -14.13 -1.39
C ALA A 62 12.23 -15.34 -1.45
N ARG A 63 13.00 -15.50 -2.54
CA ARG A 63 14.02 -16.54 -2.63
C ARG A 63 15.04 -16.42 -1.50
N ASN A 64 15.58 -15.22 -1.29
CA ASN A 64 16.58 -14.97 -0.25
C ASN A 64 16.05 -15.31 1.15
N ALA A 65 14.76 -15.05 1.43
CA ALA A 65 14.14 -15.44 2.68
C ALA A 65 14.10 -16.96 2.88
N ILE A 66 13.76 -17.72 1.84
CA ILE A 66 13.79 -19.20 1.89
C ILE A 66 15.23 -19.70 2.06
N GLU A 67 16.19 -19.14 1.34
CA GLU A 67 17.62 -19.48 1.48
C GLU A 67 18.16 -19.18 2.88
N ALA A 68 17.63 -18.14 3.55
CA ALA A 68 17.94 -17.80 4.94
C ALA A 68 17.26 -18.72 5.98
N GLY A 69 16.37 -19.62 5.55
CA GLY A 69 15.71 -20.61 6.41
C GLY A 69 14.34 -20.19 6.97
N PHE A 70 13.70 -19.16 6.41
CA PHE A 70 12.30 -18.86 6.73
C PHE A 70 11.36 -19.92 6.13
N ASP A 71 10.28 -20.26 6.84
CA ASP A 71 9.26 -21.20 6.36
C ASP A 71 8.41 -20.64 5.20
N GLY A 72 8.36 -19.31 5.09
CA GLY A 72 7.60 -18.59 4.07
C GLY A 72 7.67 -17.08 4.22
N VAL A 73 6.91 -16.37 3.41
CA VAL A 73 6.88 -14.90 3.38
C VAL A 73 5.46 -14.35 3.41
N GLU A 74 5.29 -13.20 4.05
CA GLU A 74 4.06 -12.40 3.97
C GLU A 74 4.33 -11.17 3.11
N ILE A 75 3.62 -11.04 1.99
CA ILE A 75 3.64 -9.85 1.14
C ILE A 75 2.89 -8.72 1.87
N HIS A 76 3.58 -7.61 2.12
CA HIS A 76 2.98 -6.48 2.82
C HIS A 76 2.21 -5.54 1.86
N GLY A 77 0.91 -5.80 1.67
CA GLY A 77 -0.02 -4.97 0.89
C GLY A 77 -0.96 -4.12 1.74
N ALA A 78 -0.44 -3.49 2.81
CA ALA A 78 -1.28 -2.81 3.80
C ALA A 78 -0.61 -1.52 4.33
N HIS A 79 -1.33 -0.76 5.16
CA HIS A 79 -0.86 0.39 5.93
C HIS A 79 -0.20 1.52 5.13
N GLY A 80 -0.63 1.75 3.89
CA GLY A 80 -0.13 2.84 3.06
C GLY A 80 1.29 2.64 2.53
N TYR A 81 1.84 1.42 2.59
CA TYR A 81 3.08 1.08 1.88
C TYR A 81 2.83 0.92 0.37
N LEU A 82 3.91 0.76 -0.41
CA LEU A 82 3.89 0.82 -1.88
C LEU A 82 2.74 0.04 -2.52
N ILE A 83 2.54 -1.24 -2.17
CA ILE A 83 1.46 -2.05 -2.75
C ILE A 83 0.06 -1.48 -2.39
N ASP A 84 -0.14 -1.01 -1.15
CA ASP A 84 -1.39 -0.38 -0.70
C ASP A 84 -1.63 0.97 -1.41
N GLN A 85 -0.56 1.73 -1.69
CA GLN A 85 -0.63 2.98 -2.46
C GLN A 85 -1.06 2.74 -3.91
N PHE A 86 -0.72 1.60 -4.51
CA PHE A 86 -1.20 1.23 -5.84
C PHE A 86 -2.67 0.79 -5.80
N MET A 87 -3.09 0.05 -4.77
CA MET A 87 -4.47 -0.46 -4.69
C MET A 87 -5.52 0.64 -4.47
N LYS A 88 -5.17 1.72 -3.75
CA LYS A 88 -6.15 2.70 -3.25
C LYS A 88 -6.22 3.99 -4.08
N ASP A 89 -7.43 4.48 -4.36
CA ASP A 89 -7.70 5.61 -5.28
C ASP A 89 -7.48 6.96 -4.62
N GLY A 90 -7.44 7.03 -3.29
CA GLY A 90 -7.05 8.23 -2.57
C GLY A 90 -5.60 8.65 -2.85
N VAL A 91 -4.75 7.72 -3.30
CA VAL A 91 -3.32 7.96 -3.59
C VAL A 91 -2.96 7.65 -5.03
N ASN A 92 -3.43 6.54 -5.60
CA ASN A 92 -3.10 6.15 -6.96
C ASN A 92 -3.81 7.07 -7.99
N ASP A 93 -3.08 8.08 -8.45
CA ASP A 93 -3.50 9.02 -9.50
C ASP A 93 -2.89 8.70 -10.88
N ARG A 94 -2.53 7.44 -11.11
CA ARG A 94 -2.00 6.98 -12.39
C ARG A 94 -3.11 6.83 -13.43
N THR A 95 -2.74 7.01 -14.69
CA THR A 95 -3.61 6.85 -15.86
C THR A 95 -3.14 5.74 -16.81
N ASP A 96 -2.12 4.98 -16.41
CA ASP A 96 -1.61 3.82 -17.14
C ASP A 96 -2.30 2.52 -16.67
N GLU A 97 -1.80 1.36 -17.12
CA GLU A 97 -2.38 0.05 -16.77
C GLU A 97 -2.31 -0.31 -15.28
N TYR A 98 -1.68 0.53 -14.45
CA TYR A 98 -1.58 0.37 -13.00
C TYR A 98 -2.43 1.36 -12.20
N GLY A 99 -3.31 2.13 -12.86
CA GLY A 99 -4.25 3.04 -12.20
C GLY A 99 -5.61 3.17 -12.88
N GLY A 100 -6.45 4.03 -12.32
CA GLY A 100 -7.83 4.23 -12.78
C GLY A 100 -8.77 3.12 -12.26
N SER A 101 -9.00 2.07 -13.05
CA SER A 101 -9.96 1.03 -12.69
C SER A 101 -9.48 0.18 -11.50
N LEU A 102 -10.42 -0.47 -10.81
CA LEU A 102 -10.11 -1.37 -9.70
C LEU A 102 -9.12 -2.47 -10.10
N GLU A 103 -9.31 -3.07 -11.27
CA GLU A 103 -8.44 -4.12 -11.81
C GLU A 103 -7.02 -3.63 -12.04
N ASN A 104 -6.88 -2.42 -12.61
CA ASN A 104 -5.58 -1.82 -12.86
C ASN A 104 -4.86 -1.46 -11.56
N ARG A 105 -5.56 -0.88 -10.58
CA ARG A 105 -4.99 -0.56 -9.26
C ARG A 105 -4.50 -1.81 -8.52
N CYS A 106 -5.23 -2.92 -8.64
CA CYS A 106 -4.86 -4.20 -8.04
C CYS A 106 -3.78 -4.97 -8.82
N ARG A 107 -3.52 -4.61 -10.09
CA ARG A 107 -2.59 -5.33 -10.98
C ARG A 107 -1.22 -5.52 -10.37
N PHE A 108 -0.63 -4.47 -9.81
CA PHE A 108 0.70 -4.53 -9.20
C PHE A 108 0.77 -5.54 -8.05
N ALA A 109 -0.23 -5.54 -7.16
CA ALA A 109 -0.30 -6.49 -6.04
C ALA A 109 -0.39 -7.95 -6.53
N LEU A 110 -1.18 -8.18 -7.58
CA LEU A 110 -1.39 -9.51 -8.16
C LEU A 110 -0.16 -10.00 -8.94
N GLU A 111 0.56 -9.12 -9.63
CA GLU A 111 1.84 -9.44 -10.28
C GLU A 111 2.90 -9.83 -9.24
N VAL A 112 3.00 -9.10 -8.13
CA VAL A 112 3.89 -9.46 -7.01
C VAL A 112 3.52 -10.82 -6.42
N ALA A 113 2.23 -11.06 -6.16
CA ALA A 113 1.77 -12.36 -5.65
C ALA A 113 2.11 -13.50 -6.62
N ASP A 114 1.89 -13.32 -7.91
CA ASP A 114 2.17 -14.32 -8.95
C ASP A 114 3.65 -14.72 -8.98
N VAL A 115 4.57 -13.75 -9.04
CA VAL A 115 6.01 -14.07 -9.15
C VAL A 115 6.56 -14.68 -7.87
N VAL A 116 6.09 -14.24 -6.70
CA VAL A 116 6.51 -14.79 -5.41
C VAL A 116 6.02 -16.22 -5.27
N VAL A 117 4.75 -16.50 -5.62
CA VAL A 117 4.19 -17.86 -5.64
C VAL A 117 4.95 -18.77 -6.59
N LYS A 118 5.31 -18.28 -7.78
CA LYS A 118 6.11 -19.04 -8.75
C LYS A 118 7.53 -19.36 -8.24
N GLU A 119 8.13 -18.48 -7.46
CA GLU A 119 9.49 -18.66 -6.94
C GLU A 119 9.56 -19.65 -5.76
N ILE A 120 8.67 -19.52 -4.77
CA ILE A 120 8.80 -20.26 -3.49
C ILE A 120 7.69 -21.28 -3.21
N GLY A 121 6.65 -21.30 -4.05
CA GLY A 121 5.46 -22.14 -3.90
C GLY A 121 4.36 -21.46 -3.08
N ALA A 122 3.11 -21.66 -3.49
CA ALA A 122 1.94 -21.00 -2.90
C ALA A 122 1.72 -21.34 -1.41
N ASP A 123 2.13 -22.53 -1.00
CA ASP A 123 2.09 -23.05 0.37
C ASP A 123 2.99 -22.27 1.35
N LYS A 124 3.83 -21.36 0.85
CA LYS A 124 4.75 -20.54 1.65
C LYS A 124 4.47 -19.04 1.54
N VAL A 125 3.36 -18.65 0.91
CA VAL A 125 3.05 -17.25 0.63
C VAL A 125 1.79 -16.85 1.38
N GLY A 126 1.89 -15.78 2.15
CA GLY A 126 0.75 -15.01 2.65
C GLY A 126 0.73 -13.60 2.06
N ILE A 127 -0.40 -12.92 2.15
CA ILE A 127 -0.50 -11.49 1.86
C ILE A 127 -1.31 -10.78 2.94
N ARG A 128 -0.84 -9.61 3.35
CA ARG A 128 -1.51 -8.76 4.33
C ARG A 128 -2.16 -7.57 3.65
N LEU A 129 -3.46 -7.36 3.91
CA LEU A 129 -4.27 -6.30 3.32
C LEU A 129 -4.94 -5.43 4.39
N SER A 130 -5.12 -4.15 4.09
CA SER A 130 -5.88 -3.22 4.96
C SER A 130 -6.83 -2.32 4.16
N PRO A 131 -7.86 -2.88 3.47
CA PRO A 131 -8.75 -2.11 2.60
C PRO A 131 -9.45 -0.97 3.36
N PHE A 132 -9.83 -1.23 4.62
CA PHE A 132 -10.58 -0.28 5.43
C PHE A 132 -9.72 0.73 6.21
N VAL A 133 -8.40 0.59 6.23
CA VAL A 133 -7.52 1.48 6.99
C VAL A 133 -7.10 2.66 6.12
N ASP A 134 -7.37 3.87 6.59
CA ASP A 134 -6.79 5.09 6.02
C ASP A 134 -5.53 5.43 6.83
N CYS A 135 -4.37 5.02 6.30
CA CYS A 135 -3.06 5.32 6.88
C CYS A 135 -2.32 6.20 5.89
N ILE A 136 -1.64 7.25 6.35
CA ILE A 136 -0.79 8.10 5.47
C ILE A 136 -1.56 8.59 4.23
N GLN A 137 -2.82 9.01 4.40
CA GLN A 137 -3.70 9.49 3.32
C GLN A 137 -4.04 8.45 2.24
N SER A 138 -3.76 7.16 2.47
CA SER A 138 -4.15 6.06 1.59
C SER A 138 -5.53 5.51 1.96
N GLY A 139 -6.56 6.30 1.68
CA GLY A 139 -7.97 5.87 1.72
C GLY A 139 -8.42 5.28 0.38
N ASP A 140 -9.42 4.39 0.42
CA ASP A 140 -10.13 3.92 -0.77
C ASP A 140 -11.59 4.39 -0.72
N SER A 141 -12.15 4.80 -1.86
CA SER A 141 -13.55 5.24 -1.96
C SER A 141 -14.56 4.10 -1.78
N ASN A 142 -14.21 2.86 -2.11
CA ASN A 142 -15.04 1.67 -1.94
C ASN A 142 -14.22 0.48 -1.38
N PRO A 143 -13.85 0.53 -0.09
CA PRO A 143 -12.96 -0.46 0.53
C PRO A 143 -13.57 -1.87 0.62
N GLU A 144 -14.89 -1.99 0.57
CA GLU A 144 -15.60 -3.27 0.51
C GLU A 144 -15.35 -3.97 -0.84
N GLU A 145 -15.53 -3.24 -1.94
CA GLU A 145 -15.29 -3.74 -3.29
C GLU A 145 -13.81 -4.06 -3.51
N LEU A 146 -12.90 -3.19 -3.05
CA LEU A 146 -11.47 -3.46 -3.10
C LEU A 146 -11.10 -4.74 -2.33
N GLY A 147 -11.60 -4.88 -1.10
CA GLY A 147 -11.33 -6.06 -0.27
C GLY A 147 -11.86 -7.35 -0.90
N LEU A 148 -13.08 -7.32 -1.42
CA LEU A 148 -13.70 -8.48 -2.08
C LEU A 148 -12.94 -8.87 -3.35
N TYR A 149 -12.64 -7.90 -4.22
CA TYR A 149 -11.91 -8.13 -5.46
C TYR A 149 -10.54 -8.77 -5.20
N MET A 150 -9.80 -8.27 -4.22
CA MET A 150 -8.50 -8.84 -3.86
C MET A 150 -8.64 -10.25 -3.30
N ALA A 151 -9.58 -10.50 -2.38
CA ALA A 151 -9.80 -11.84 -1.83
C ALA A 151 -10.16 -12.86 -2.93
N GLU A 152 -11.05 -12.50 -3.86
CA GLU A 152 -11.44 -13.35 -4.98
C GLU A 152 -10.29 -13.57 -5.97
N SER A 153 -9.53 -12.53 -6.29
CA SER A 153 -8.40 -12.61 -7.20
C SER A 153 -7.28 -13.48 -6.65
N LEU A 154 -7.00 -13.39 -5.34
CA LEU A 154 -5.95 -14.15 -4.67
C LEU A 154 -6.23 -15.67 -4.62
N ASN A 155 -7.50 -16.08 -4.67
CA ASN A 155 -7.87 -17.50 -4.74
C ASN A 155 -7.24 -18.24 -5.93
N LYS A 156 -6.97 -17.54 -7.04
CA LYS A 156 -6.35 -18.11 -8.24
C LYS A 156 -4.93 -18.63 -7.96
N TYR A 157 -4.22 -18.00 -7.03
CA TYR A 157 -2.84 -18.34 -6.68
C TYR A 157 -2.73 -19.37 -5.56
N LYS A 158 -3.84 -19.71 -4.89
CA LYS A 158 -3.90 -20.71 -3.81
C LYS A 158 -2.87 -20.44 -2.69
N ILE A 159 -2.66 -19.17 -2.37
CA ILE A 159 -1.75 -18.75 -1.29
C ILE A 159 -2.17 -19.34 0.05
N LEU A 160 -1.21 -19.52 0.95
CA LEU A 160 -1.40 -20.13 2.26
C LEU A 160 -2.44 -19.40 3.11
N TYR A 161 -2.40 -18.06 3.12
CA TYR A 161 -3.36 -17.26 3.87
C TYR A 161 -3.47 -15.82 3.35
N CYS A 162 -4.62 -15.20 3.63
CA CYS A 162 -4.85 -13.77 3.47
C CYS A 162 -5.09 -13.14 4.86
N HIS A 163 -4.20 -12.25 5.27
CA HIS A 163 -4.25 -11.57 6.56
C HIS A 163 -4.95 -10.21 6.40
N MET A 164 -6.16 -10.10 6.93
CA MET A 164 -6.96 -8.87 6.84
C MET A 164 -6.83 -8.03 8.12
N VAL A 165 -6.48 -6.76 7.97
CA VAL A 165 -6.44 -5.81 9.10
C VAL A 165 -7.82 -5.21 9.32
N GLU A 166 -8.41 -5.47 10.49
CA GLU A 166 -9.71 -4.91 10.86
C GLU A 166 -9.63 -3.41 11.21
N PRO A 167 -10.58 -2.60 10.71
CA PRO A 167 -10.64 -1.19 11.07
C PRO A 167 -11.16 -1.01 12.50
N ARG A 168 -10.26 -0.74 13.45
CA ARG A 168 -10.64 -0.46 14.85
C ARG A 168 -11.43 0.85 15.05
N MET A 169 -11.47 1.75 14.07
CA MET A 169 -11.94 3.14 14.22
C MET A 169 -13.00 3.61 13.19
N LYS A 170 -13.66 2.73 12.43
CA LYS A 170 -14.74 3.16 11.50
C LYS A 170 -16.14 3.15 12.12
N TYR A 171 -16.37 2.40 13.20
CA TYR A 171 -17.71 2.25 13.78
C TYR A 171 -18.20 3.50 14.52
N LEU A 172 -17.32 4.31 15.13
CA LEU A 172 -17.78 5.48 15.89
C LEU A 172 -18.36 6.58 14.98
N ALA A 173 -17.77 6.80 13.81
CA ALA A 173 -18.24 7.82 12.87
C ALA A 173 -19.59 7.45 12.20
N ILE A 174 -19.80 6.16 11.89
CA ILE A 174 -21.05 5.67 11.31
C ILE A 174 -22.16 5.68 12.37
N LEU A 175 -21.86 5.29 13.60
CA LEU A 175 -22.83 5.32 14.71
C LEU A 175 -23.23 6.76 15.05
N VAL A 176 -22.27 7.69 15.11
CA VAL A 176 -22.53 9.12 15.36
C VAL A 176 -23.33 9.75 14.22
N LYS A 177 -23.01 9.46 12.95
CA LYS A 177 -23.82 9.94 11.81
C LYS A 177 -25.25 9.40 11.83
N ARG A 178 -25.45 8.12 12.19
CA ARG A 178 -26.79 7.55 12.36
C ARG A 178 -27.53 8.13 13.56
N LEU A 179 -26.85 8.38 14.68
CA LEU A 179 -27.45 9.01 15.86
C LEU A 179 -27.88 10.46 15.57
N ILE A 180 -27.04 11.24 14.88
CA ILE A 180 -27.34 12.63 14.52
C ILE A 180 -28.48 12.68 13.50
N ALA A 181 -28.47 11.82 12.48
CA ALA A 181 -29.57 11.75 11.52
C ALA A 181 -30.90 11.35 12.19
N PHE A 182 -30.87 10.45 13.18
CA PHE A 182 -32.03 10.12 13.99
C PHE A 182 -32.49 11.33 14.82
N ILE A 183 -31.61 12.03 15.52
CA ILE A 183 -31.97 13.21 16.34
C ILE A 183 -32.56 14.34 15.49
N VAL A 184 -32.04 14.60 14.29
CA VAL A 184 -32.54 15.66 13.40
C VAL A 184 -33.88 15.30 12.75
N SER A 185 -34.25 14.02 12.67
CA SER A 185 -35.54 13.59 12.09
C SER A 185 -36.70 13.59 13.10
N TYR A 186 -36.42 13.85 14.38
CA TYR A 186 -37.39 13.90 15.48
C TYR A 186 -37.49 15.31 16.14
N LEU A 187 -36.96 16.34 15.47
CA LEU A 187 -37.18 17.76 15.77
C LEU A 187 -37.94 18.42 14.62
#